data_AF-A0A016SZZ2-F1
#
_entry.id   AF-A0A016SZZ2-F1
#
_cell.length_a   1.000
_cell.length_b   1.000
_cell.length_c   1.000
_cell.angle_alpha   90.00
_cell.angle_beta   90.00
_cell.angle_gamma   90.00
#
_symmetry.space_group_name_H-M   'P 1'
#
loop_
_entity.id
_entity.type
_entity.pdbx_description
1 polymer ?
#
loop_
_entity_poly.entity_id
_entity_poly.type
_entity_poly.pdbx_seq_one_letter_code
_entity_poly.pdbx_strand_id
1 'polypeptide(L)'
;MTKDWLDFIDKSEAGTEQLLPPRIKGEMTTSSVAGENDLPFQEPPLGTYSLTGKALVDHVNHNQQLFKAEVDGNEDVYKYKLMDAKFVGRGPFEEEEYLYEDSDGADIPESFDARVQWPECPSIRNIRDQANCGSCWAFASTEAMSDRVCIASEGKRQVLLSADDLLSCCTSCRIG
;
A
#
# COMPACT_ATOMS: atom_id res chain seq x y z
N MET A 1 -26.70 24.22 -5.76
CA MET A 1 -25.58 23.29 -5.92
C MET A 1 -25.17 23.08 -7.39
N THR A 2 -25.34 24.07 -8.28
CA THR A 2 -24.75 24.06 -9.64
C THR A 2 -24.16 25.42 -10.04
N LYS A 3 -24.15 26.39 -9.12
CA LYS A 3 -23.65 27.75 -9.37
C LYS A 3 -22.23 27.98 -8.85
N ASP A 4 -21.72 27.08 -8.01
CA ASP A 4 -20.46 27.29 -7.29
C ASP A 4 -19.22 26.98 -8.16
N TRP A 5 -19.41 26.39 -9.34
CA TRP A 5 -18.31 26.02 -10.25
C TRP A 5 -17.80 27.18 -11.12
N LEU A 6 -18.60 28.23 -11.35
CA LEU A 6 -18.22 29.35 -12.21
C LEU A 6 -17.47 30.47 -11.47
N ASP A 7 -17.65 30.57 -10.16
CA ASP A 7 -17.00 31.60 -9.32
C ASP A 7 -15.52 31.30 -9.04
N PHE A 8 -15.04 30.11 -9.42
CA PHE A 8 -13.67 29.64 -9.21
C PHE A 8 -12.66 30.27 -10.19
N ILE A 9 -13.09 30.77 -11.35
CA ILE A 9 -12.18 31.26 -12.41
C ILE A 9 -11.56 32.62 -12.08
N ASP A 10 -12.17 33.44 -11.22
CA ASP A 10 -11.87 34.89 -11.13
C ASP A 10 -10.89 35.28 -9.99
N LYS A 11 -10.34 34.33 -9.22
CA LYS A 11 -9.61 34.63 -7.97
C LYS A 11 -8.12 34.24 -7.96
N SER A 12 -7.52 33.95 -9.12
CA SER A 12 -6.14 33.44 -9.23
C SER A 12 -5.00 34.47 -9.06
N GLU A 13 -5.26 35.69 -8.57
CA GLU A 13 -4.21 36.72 -8.40
C GLU A 13 -4.07 37.20 -6.94
N ALA A 14 -3.28 36.49 -6.12
CA ALA A 14 -2.47 37.06 -5.03
C ALA A 14 -1.72 35.97 -4.25
N GLY A 15 -0.39 35.93 -4.36
CA GLY A 15 0.47 35.04 -3.59
C GLY A 15 0.93 35.64 -2.24
N THR A 16 1.47 34.79 -1.35
CA THR A 16 2.69 35.06 -0.55
C THR A 16 3.12 33.86 0.33
N GLU A 17 4.42 33.54 0.20
CA GLU A 17 5.44 32.91 1.07
C GLU A 17 5.18 32.75 2.60
N GLN A 18 5.48 31.57 3.20
CA GLN A 18 6.56 31.35 4.22
C GLN A 18 6.54 30.00 5.01
N LEU A 19 7.75 29.40 5.07
CA LEU A 19 8.49 28.74 6.18
C LEU A 19 8.02 27.43 6.86
N LEU A 20 8.90 26.40 6.76
CA LEU A 20 8.82 25.06 7.38
C LEU A 20 9.41 25.01 8.81
N PRO A 21 8.88 24.18 9.74
CA PRO A 21 9.51 23.89 11.04
C PRO A 21 10.47 22.66 11.03
N PRO A 22 11.38 22.53 12.02
CA PRO A 22 12.50 21.58 11.98
C PRO A 22 12.21 20.18 12.57
N ARG A 23 13.01 19.19 12.11
CA ARG A 23 12.98 17.76 12.51
C ARG A 23 13.57 17.51 13.91
N ILE A 24 12.87 16.71 14.72
CA ILE A 24 13.33 16.18 16.02
C ILE A 24 14.19 14.92 15.80
N LYS A 25 15.33 14.82 16.49
CA LYS A 25 16.17 13.61 16.58
C LYS A 25 15.94 12.93 17.94
N GLY A 26 15.60 11.65 17.96
CA GLY A 26 15.50 10.83 19.18
C GLY A 26 16.70 9.90 19.33
N GLU A 27 17.28 9.84 20.52
CA GLU A 27 18.31 8.88 20.94
C GLU A 27 17.66 7.65 21.58
N MET A 28 18.21 6.46 21.30
CA MET A 28 17.72 5.17 21.77
C MET A 28 18.60 4.68 22.92
N THR A 29 17.98 4.41 24.08
CA THR A 29 18.64 3.72 25.20
C THR A 29 18.17 2.27 25.23
N THR A 30 19.10 1.33 25.33
CA THR A 30 18.83 -0.11 25.41
C THR A 30 18.81 -0.55 26.87
N SER A 31 17.87 -1.43 27.21
CA SER A 31 17.90 -2.20 28.46
C SER A 31 17.75 -3.68 28.12
N SER A 32 18.71 -4.47 28.61
CA SER A 32 18.85 -5.90 28.39
C SER A 32 18.08 -6.71 29.43
N VAL A 33 17.38 -7.76 29.01
CA VAL A 33 17.01 -8.91 29.87
C VAL A 33 17.32 -10.19 29.10
N ALA A 34 18.05 -11.11 29.73
CA ALA A 34 18.47 -12.39 29.18
C ALA A 34 17.76 -13.58 29.87
N GLY A 35 17.55 -14.65 29.10
CA GLY A 35 17.14 -15.99 29.55
C GLY A 35 16.78 -16.88 28.34
N GLU A 36 17.73 -17.53 27.65
CA GLU A 36 18.31 -18.88 27.85
C GLU A 36 17.56 -20.02 27.13
N ASN A 37 17.92 -20.24 25.85
CA ASN A 37 18.13 -21.53 25.15
C ASN A 37 18.30 -21.40 23.62
N ASP A 38 18.68 -20.23 23.11
CA ASP A 38 19.09 -20.08 21.73
C ASP A 38 20.60 -20.32 21.63
N LEU A 39 21.00 -21.33 20.84
CA LEU A 39 22.37 -21.40 20.35
C LEU A 39 22.71 -20.01 19.76
N PRO A 40 23.84 -19.39 20.17
CA PRO A 40 24.15 -18.05 19.72
C PRO A 40 24.17 -18.04 18.19
N PHE A 41 23.32 -17.20 17.61
CA PHE A 41 23.34 -16.92 16.18
C PHE A 41 24.78 -16.50 15.84
N GLN A 42 25.52 -17.41 15.19
CA GLN A 42 26.85 -17.11 14.73
C GLN A 42 26.70 -16.24 13.49
N GLU A 43 27.12 -14.97 13.60
CA GLU A 43 27.23 -14.09 12.45
C GLU A 43 28.05 -14.82 11.36
N PRO A 44 27.47 -15.09 10.18
CA PRO A 44 28.23 -15.71 9.12
C PRO A 44 29.38 -14.77 8.71
N PRO A 45 30.58 -15.30 8.41
CA PRO A 45 31.74 -14.48 8.07
C PRO A 45 31.43 -13.62 6.84
N LEU A 46 31.79 -12.33 6.93
CA LEU A 46 31.62 -11.30 5.90
C LEU A 46 32.14 -11.76 4.54
N GLY A 47 31.20 -12.24 3.73
CA GLY A 47 31.30 -12.60 2.33
C GLY A 47 29.87 -12.58 1.79
N THR A 48 29.67 -12.08 0.58
CA THR A 48 28.35 -11.84 -0.02
C THR A 48 27.61 -13.15 -0.31
N TYR A 49 27.09 -13.81 0.72
CA TYR A 49 26.17 -14.92 0.56
C TYR A 49 24.77 -14.33 0.40
N SER A 50 24.12 -14.67 -0.72
CA SER A 50 22.69 -14.44 -0.89
C SER A 50 21.97 -15.37 0.10
N LEU A 51 21.52 -14.82 1.22
CA LEU A 51 20.72 -15.55 2.20
C LEU A 51 19.38 -15.91 1.55
N THR A 52 19.00 -17.19 1.58
CA THR A 52 17.72 -17.68 1.08
C THR A 52 17.06 -18.61 2.10
N GLY A 53 15.76 -18.85 1.94
CA GLY A 53 14.98 -19.76 2.79
C GLY A 53 15.11 -19.46 4.28
N LYS A 54 15.34 -20.50 5.09
CA LYS A 54 15.39 -20.38 6.57
C LYS A 54 16.50 -19.44 7.07
N ALA A 55 17.66 -19.43 6.42
CA ALA A 55 18.78 -18.59 6.83
C ALA A 55 18.43 -17.09 6.73
N LEU A 56 17.67 -16.71 5.69
CA LEU A 56 17.14 -15.36 5.55
C LEU A 56 16.11 -15.04 6.64
N VAL A 57 15.17 -15.97 6.88
CA VAL A 57 14.13 -15.79 7.91
C VAL A 57 14.74 -15.59 9.31
N ASP A 58 15.71 -16.43 9.68
CA ASP A 58 16.38 -16.33 10.98
C ASP A 58 17.11 -14.98 11.11
N HIS A 59 17.82 -14.55 10.05
CA HIS A 59 18.50 -13.27 10.04
C HIS A 59 17.52 -12.09 10.16
N VAL A 60 16.39 -12.13 9.46
CA VAL A 60 15.36 -11.08 9.55
C VAL A 60 14.75 -11.02 10.95
N ASN A 61 14.37 -12.15 11.52
CA ASN A 61 13.77 -12.20 12.86
C ASN A 61 14.76 -11.88 13.98
N HIS A 62 16.06 -12.05 13.75
CA HIS A 62 17.11 -11.64 14.69
C HIS A 62 17.32 -10.12 14.69
N ASN A 63 17.34 -9.50 13.50
CA ASN A 63 17.71 -8.09 13.35
C ASN A 63 16.55 -7.10 13.47
N GLN A 64 15.29 -7.55 13.45
CA GLN A 64 14.12 -6.71 13.70
C GLN A 64 13.04 -7.47 14.48
N GLN A 65 12.18 -6.73 15.20
CA GLN A 65 11.09 -7.27 16.02
C GLN A 65 9.70 -6.71 15.65
N LEU A 66 9.59 -5.93 14.57
CA LEU A 66 8.36 -5.25 14.14
C LEU A 66 7.37 -6.20 13.45
N PHE A 67 7.89 -7.24 12.79
CA PHE A 67 7.08 -8.28 12.17
C PHE A 67 7.80 -9.63 12.29
N LYS A 68 7.04 -10.72 12.18
CA LYS A 68 7.57 -12.07 12.18
C LYS A 68 7.64 -12.59 10.74
N ALA A 69 8.84 -12.93 10.28
CA ALA A 69 9.06 -13.57 8.99
C ALA A 69 8.94 -15.10 9.12
N GLU A 70 8.34 -15.74 8.12
CA GLU A 70 8.24 -17.19 7.99
C GLU A 70 8.45 -17.58 6.52
N VAL A 71 8.91 -18.81 6.27
CA VAL A 71 9.01 -19.32 4.90
C VAL A 71 7.61 -19.74 4.46
N ASP A 72 7.10 -19.08 3.43
CA ASP A 72 5.86 -19.48 2.77
C ASP A 72 6.16 -19.92 1.33
N GLY A 73 5.57 -21.04 0.93
CA GLY A 73 5.56 -21.55 -0.45
C GLY A 73 6.93 -21.88 -1.08
N ASN A 74 6.91 -21.94 -2.41
CA ASN A 74 8.08 -22.18 -3.26
C ASN A 74 8.51 -20.87 -3.91
N GLU A 75 9.76 -20.45 -3.66
CA GLU A 75 10.36 -19.20 -4.17
C GLU A 75 10.19 -19.03 -5.69
N ASP A 76 10.30 -20.11 -6.46
CA ASP A 76 10.18 -20.05 -7.92
C ASP A 76 8.76 -19.73 -8.40
N VAL A 77 7.74 -20.04 -7.60
CA VAL A 77 6.35 -19.71 -7.92
C VAL A 77 6.10 -18.21 -7.77
N TYR A 78 6.67 -17.57 -6.75
CA TYR A 78 6.45 -16.15 -6.50
C TYR A 78 7.00 -15.25 -7.60
N LYS A 79 8.04 -15.69 -8.33
CA LYS A 79 8.58 -14.96 -9.50
C LYS A 79 7.53 -14.71 -10.58
N TYR A 80 6.56 -15.60 -10.75
CA TYR A 80 5.49 -15.45 -11.74
C TYR A 80 4.25 -14.72 -11.21
N LYS A 81 4.13 -14.64 -9.88
CA LYS A 81 3.03 -13.94 -9.20
C LYS A 81 3.28 -12.45 -9.07
N LEU A 82 4.54 -12.04 -8.95
CA LEU A 82 4.90 -10.65 -8.69
C LEU A 82 5.20 -9.88 -9.97
N MET A 83 4.89 -8.58 -9.93
CA MET A 83 5.29 -7.65 -10.97
C MET A 83 6.79 -7.40 -10.92
N ASP A 84 7.41 -7.32 -12.10
CA ASP A 84 8.82 -6.96 -12.23
C ASP A 84 9.05 -5.52 -11.77
N ALA A 85 10.08 -5.29 -10.96
CA ALA A 85 10.42 -3.99 -10.41
C ALA A 85 10.64 -2.91 -11.48
N LYS A 86 10.98 -3.29 -12.73
CA LYS A 86 11.09 -2.34 -13.86
C LYS A 86 9.81 -1.56 -14.17
N PHE A 87 8.67 -2.02 -13.64
CA PHE A 87 7.36 -1.41 -13.83
C PHE A 87 7.00 -0.40 -12.73
N VAL A 88 7.79 -0.31 -11.66
CA VAL A 88 7.63 0.72 -10.63
C VAL A 88 7.88 2.10 -11.25
N GLY A 89 6.99 3.06 -10.98
CA GLY A 89 7.11 4.44 -11.48
C GLY A 89 6.69 4.64 -12.94
N ARG A 90 6.09 3.64 -13.60
CA ARG A 90 5.55 3.75 -14.96
C ARG A 90 4.07 4.17 -14.90
N GLY A 91 3.82 5.45 -14.66
CA GLY A 91 2.49 6.07 -14.78
C GLY A 91 2.56 7.35 -15.60
N PRO A 92 1.44 7.92 -16.08
CA PRO A 92 1.44 9.30 -16.51
C PRO A 92 1.91 10.15 -15.33
N PHE A 93 3.06 10.78 -15.48
CA PHE A 93 3.50 11.88 -14.62
C PHE A 93 2.68 13.11 -15.00
N GLU A 94 1.38 13.09 -14.76
CA GLU A 94 0.63 14.35 -14.74
C GLU A 94 0.79 14.93 -13.34
N GLU A 95 1.54 16.03 -13.27
CA GLU A 95 1.71 16.90 -12.09
C GLU A 95 0.39 17.59 -11.72
N GLU A 96 -0.68 16.84 -11.50
CA GLU A 96 -1.89 17.38 -10.89
C GLU A 96 -2.09 16.75 -9.52
N GLU A 97 -1.18 17.14 -8.62
CA GLU A 97 -1.45 17.14 -7.19
C GLU A 97 -2.52 18.23 -6.93
N TYR A 98 -3.78 17.92 -7.25
CA TYR A 98 -4.91 18.64 -6.69
C TYR A 98 -5.04 18.23 -5.21
N LEU A 99 -4.15 18.78 -4.38
CA LEU A 99 -4.39 18.91 -2.95
C LEU A 99 -5.51 19.93 -2.78
N TYR A 100 -6.75 19.48 -2.91
CA TYR A 100 -7.85 20.17 -2.26
C TYR A 100 -7.60 20.02 -0.76
N GLU A 101 -7.24 21.11 -0.10
CA GLU A 101 -7.37 21.21 1.36
C GLU A 101 -8.87 21.21 1.72
N ASP A 102 -9.55 20.11 1.45
CA ASP A 102 -10.94 19.85 1.87
C ASP A 102 -10.94 19.31 3.31
N SER A 103 -10.00 19.82 4.11
CA SER A 103 -9.98 19.61 5.54
C SER A 103 -11.03 20.54 6.13
N ASP A 104 -12.24 20.01 6.33
CA ASP A 104 -13.32 20.66 7.11
C ASP A 104 -12.94 20.90 8.60
N GLY A 105 -11.66 20.74 8.96
CA GLY A 105 -11.18 20.74 10.34
C GLY A 105 -11.62 19.51 11.12
N ALA A 106 -12.09 18.47 10.43
CA ALA A 106 -12.49 17.21 11.04
C ALA A 106 -11.24 16.46 11.56
N ASP A 107 -11.26 16.13 12.85
CA ASP A 107 -10.19 15.35 13.46
C ASP A 107 -10.15 13.93 12.85
N ILE A 108 -9.01 13.57 12.25
CA ILE A 108 -8.76 12.21 11.75
C ILE A 108 -8.58 11.29 12.98
N PRO A 109 -9.29 10.15 13.06
CA PRO A 109 -9.19 9.26 14.21
C PRO A 109 -7.80 8.60 14.29
N GLU A 110 -7.35 8.29 15.51
CA GLU A 110 -6.09 7.58 15.78
C GLU A 110 -6.04 6.19 15.10
N SER A 111 -7.20 5.55 14.91
CA SER A 111 -7.32 4.29 14.19
C SER A 111 -8.56 4.27 13.29
N PHE A 112 -8.41 3.65 12.12
CA PHE A 112 -9.48 3.53 11.14
C PHE A 112 -9.42 2.18 10.43
N ASP A 113 -10.57 1.52 10.29
CA ASP A 113 -10.72 0.29 9.52
C ASP A 113 -11.97 0.40 8.63
N ALA A 114 -11.77 0.41 7.31
CA ALA A 114 -12.84 0.53 6.33
C ALA A 114 -13.89 -0.59 6.46
N ARG A 115 -13.50 -1.78 6.93
CA ARG A 115 -14.40 -2.93 7.12
C ARG A 115 -15.34 -2.75 8.31
N VAL A 116 -14.98 -1.87 9.24
CA VAL A 116 -15.79 -1.47 10.39
C VAL A 116 -16.64 -0.25 10.04
N GLN A 117 -16.09 0.69 9.27
CA GLN A 117 -16.79 1.91 8.85
C GLN A 117 -17.94 1.62 7.86
N TRP A 118 -17.75 0.68 6.93
CA TRP A 118 -18.74 0.30 5.92
C TRP A 118 -19.05 -1.20 5.98
N PRO A 119 -19.68 -1.68 7.07
CA PRO A 119 -19.94 -3.10 7.27
C PRO A 119 -20.93 -3.69 6.24
N GLU A 120 -21.76 -2.84 5.63
CA GLU A 120 -22.70 -3.20 4.57
C GLU A 120 -22.00 -3.52 3.23
N CYS A 121 -20.72 -3.17 3.08
CA CYS A 121 -19.95 -3.39 1.87
C CYS A 121 -19.05 -4.64 1.99
N PRO A 122 -19.52 -5.82 1.54
CA PRO A 122 -18.76 -7.06 1.71
C PRO A 122 -17.48 -7.12 0.87
N SER A 123 -17.39 -6.33 -0.20
CA SER A 123 -16.21 -6.28 -1.07
C SER A 123 -14.95 -5.87 -0.32
N ILE A 124 -15.05 -5.00 0.69
CA ILE A 124 -13.91 -4.48 1.47
C ILE A 124 -13.22 -5.60 2.28
N ARG A 125 -13.95 -6.68 2.58
CA ARG A 125 -13.41 -7.85 3.31
C ARG A 125 -12.90 -8.94 2.38
N ASN A 126 -13.14 -8.82 1.07
CA ASN A 126 -12.86 -9.87 0.12
C ASN A 126 -11.39 -9.85 -0.30
N ILE A 127 -10.69 -10.96 -0.09
CA ILE A 127 -9.30 -11.13 -0.53
C ILE A 127 -9.31 -12.01 -1.78
N ARG A 128 -8.88 -11.45 -2.92
CA ARG A 128 -8.84 -12.18 -4.19
C ARG A 128 -7.44 -12.74 -4.48
N ASP A 129 -7.38 -13.76 -5.31
CA ASP A 129 -6.14 -14.39 -5.76
C ASP A 129 -5.87 -14.04 -7.23
N GLN A 130 -4.73 -13.40 -7.48
CA GLN A 130 -4.24 -13.06 -8.83
C GLN A 130 -3.61 -14.25 -9.58
N ALA A 131 -3.52 -15.41 -8.92
CA ALA A 131 -2.90 -16.63 -9.41
C ALA A 131 -1.45 -16.42 -9.87
N ASN A 132 -0.97 -17.19 -10.84
CA ASN A 132 0.40 -17.10 -11.37
C ASN A 132 0.51 -16.03 -12.47
N CYS A 133 0.06 -14.82 -12.17
CA CYS A 133 0.10 -13.68 -13.07
C CYS A 133 0.52 -12.42 -12.31
N GLY A 134 1.36 -11.58 -12.91
CA GLY A 134 1.64 -10.21 -12.45
C GLY A 134 0.46 -9.26 -12.66
N SER A 135 -0.74 -9.63 -12.24
CA SER A 135 -1.96 -8.84 -12.45
C SER A 135 -2.37 -8.01 -11.24
N CYS A 136 -1.50 -7.89 -10.22
CA CYS A 136 -1.79 -7.15 -8.98
C CYS A 136 -2.28 -5.72 -9.22
N TRP A 137 -1.77 -5.03 -10.25
CA TRP A 137 -2.22 -3.67 -10.61
C TRP A 137 -3.70 -3.64 -11.01
N ALA A 138 -4.19 -4.68 -11.70
CA ALA A 138 -5.58 -4.80 -12.11
C ALA A 138 -6.47 -5.27 -10.95
N PHE A 139 -5.98 -6.21 -10.13
CA PHE A 139 -6.69 -6.68 -8.95
C PHE A 139 -6.88 -5.56 -7.92
N ALA A 140 -5.80 -4.89 -7.51
CA ALA A 140 -5.86 -3.78 -6.55
C ALA A 140 -6.78 -2.64 -7.02
N SER A 141 -6.72 -2.31 -8.32
CA SER A 141 -7.59 -1.28 -8.90
C SER A 141 -9.07 -1.68 -8.86
N THR A 142 -9.40 -2.90 -9.32
CA THR A 142 -10.80 -3.36 -9.38
C THR A 142 -11.40 -3.65 -8.01
N GLU A 143 -10.60 -4.08 -7.03
CA GLU A 143 -11.00 -4.21 -5.63
C GLU A 143 -11.41 -2.85 -5.06
N ALA A 144 -10.52 -1.85 -5.12
CA ALA A 144 -10.83 -0.51 -4.63
C ALA A 144 -12.02 0.16 -5.35
N MET A 145 -12.14 -0.04 -6.67
CA MET A 145 -13.29 0.45 -7.44
C MET A 145 -14.60 -0.22 -7.00
N SER A 146 -14.59 -1.53 -6.73
CA SER A 146 -15.76 -2.28 -6.23
C SER A 146 -16.22 -1.71 -4.87
N ASP A 147 -15.26 -1.46 -3.98
CA ASP A 147 -15.51 -0.86 -2.66
C ASP A 147 -16.12 0.54 -2.80
N ARG A 148 -15.53 1.39 -3.64
CA ARG A 148 -16.03 2.75 -3.86
C ARG A 148 -17.43 2.79 -4.47
N VAL A 149 -17.79 1.86 -5.34
CA VAL A 149 -19.16 1.74 -5.86
C VAL A 149 -20.15 1.43 -4.73
N CYS A 150 -19.76 0.54 -3.82
CA CYS A 150 -20.59 0.22 -2.66
C CYS A 150 -20.73 1.41 -1.70
N ILE A 151 -19.62 2.03 -1.31
CA ILE A 151 -19.59 3.17 -0.38
C ILE A 151 -20.39 4.36 -0.94
N ALA A 152 -20.13 4.76 -2.19
CA ALA A 152 -20.81 5.90 -2.81
C ALA A 152 -22.31 5.65 -3.06
N SER A 153 -22.74 4.38 -3.08
CA SER A 153 -24.15 4.01 -3.22
C SER A 153 -24.84 3.72 -1.90
N GLU A 154 -24.17 3.92 -0.76
CA GLU A 154 -24.69 3.57 0.58
C GLU A 154 -25.11 2.09 0.64
N GLY A 155 -24.29 1.20 0.06
CA GLY A 155 -24.56 -0.23 0.01
C GLY A 155 -25.62 -0.68 -1.00
N LYS A 156 -26.28 0.23 -1.73
CA LYS A 156 -27.36 -0.11 -2.69
C LYS A 156 -26.83 -0.84 -3.92
N ARG A 157 -25.57 -0.62 -4.30
CA ARG A 157 -24.92 -1.30 -5.43
C ARG A 157 -23.67 -2.02 -4.93
N GLN A 158 -23.74 -3.35 -4.95
CA GLN A 158 -22.64 -4.21 -4.53
C GLN A 158 -22.21 -5.03 -5.74
N VAL A 159 -21.09 -4.64 -6.35
CA VAL A 159 -20.56 -5.29 -7.56
C VAL A 159 -19.11 -5.69 -7.32
N LEU A 160 -18.70 -6.81 -7.92
CA LEU A 160 -17.31 -7.18 -8.02
C LEU A 160 -16.86 -6.91 -9.46
N LEU A 161 -16.00 -5.91 -9.63
CA LEU A 161 -15.51 -5.53 -10.94
C LEU A 161 -14.51 -6.58 -11.47
N SER A 162 -14.55 -6.78 -12.78
CA SER A 162 -13.75 -7.80 -13.46
C SER A 162 -12.30 -7.36 -13.59
N ALA A 163 -11.44 -7.96 -12.78
CA ALA A 163 -9.98 -7.80 -12.91
C ALA A 163 -9.51 -8.33 -14.27
N ASP A 164 -10.13 -9.39 -14.79
CA ASP A 164 -9.79 -9.99 -16.08
C ASP A 164 -10.10 -9.06 -17.25
N ASP A 165 -11.22 -8.33 -17.20
CA ASP A 165 -11.56 -7.34 -18.22
C ASP A 165 -10.54 -6.21 -18.21
N LEU A 166 -10.23 -5.64 -17.05
CA LEU A 166 -9.21 -4.58 -16.94
C LEU A 166 -7.84 -5.07 -17.42
N LEU A 167 -7.46 -6.29 -17.05
CA LEU A 167 -6.19 -6.92 -17.41
C LEU A 167 -6.06 -7.19 -18.92
N SER A 168 -7.13 -7.63 -19.58
CA SER A 168 -7.09 -8.08 -20.97
C SER A 168 -7.49 -7.01 -21.99
N CYS A 169 -8.34 -6.06 -21.61
CA CYS A 169 -8.91 -5.07 -22.53
C CYS A 169 -8.17 -3.73 -22.51
N CYS A 170 -7.51 -3.34 -21.40
CA CYS A 170 -6.75 -2.09 -21.38
C CYS A 170 -5.39 -2.23 -22.09
N THR A 171 -5.33 -1.87 -23.37
CA THR A 171 -4.12 -1.97 -24.18
C THR A 171 -3.02 -0.99 -23.78
N SER A 172 -3.37 0.20 -23.27
CA SER A 172 -2.42 1.21 -22.80
C SER A 172 -1.95 1.00 -21.36
N CYS A 173 -2.76 0.35 -20.52
CA CYS A 173 -2.43 0.04 -19.13
C CYS A 173 -1.57 -1.22 -18.98
N ARG A 174 -1.27 -1.94 -20.07
CA ARG A 174 -0.59 -3.22 -20.02
C ARG A 174 0.86 -3.02 -19.55
N ILE A 175 1.04 -3.20 -18.26
CA ILE A 175 2.30 -3.16 -17.55
C ILE A 175 2.48 -4.59 -17.05
N GLY A 176 3.37 -5.36 -17.71
CA GLY A 176 3.49 -6.81 -17.52
C GLY A 176 3.93 -7.52 -18.80
#